data_AF-A0AAD8FBC0-F1
#
_entry.id   AF-A0AAD8FBC0-F1
#
_cell.length_a   1.000
_cell.length_b   1.000
_cell.length_c   1.000
_cell.angle_alpha   90.00
_cell.angle_beta   90.00
_cell.angle_gamma   90.00
#
_symmetry.space_group_name_H-M   'P 1'
#
loop_
_entity.id
_entity.type
_entity.pdbx_description
1 polymer ?
#
loop_
_entity_poly.entity_id
_entity_poly.type
_entity_poly.pdbx_seq_one_letter_code
_entity_poly.pdbx_strand_id
1 'polypeptide(L)'
;MRKVKPNGEPTNITAGMLQDEGERNAIINQENGFQFMRSIRCSPAYWSLRRSELMAIIRQFGKPRFFITFSAAEMEWYPFLWMLDYISRGCPENYKRPSPEEVKLWTKEKKKKKERLNSKRWCNLRSILFPKGEGSEESFILTIWSF
;
A
#
# COMPACT_ATOMS: atom_id res chain seq x y z
N MET A 1 5.01 9.11 -19.08
CA MET A 1 3.68 9.35 -19.68
C MET A 1 3.21 8.07 -20.36
N ARG A 2 1.95 7.65 -20.17
CA ARG A 2 1.40 6.48 -20.88
C ARG A 2 1.12 6.90 -22.32
N LYS A 3 1.75 6.26 -23.31
CA LYS A 3 1.44 6.52 -24.72
C LYS A 3 0.01 6.04 -25.01
N VAL A 4 -0.87 6.97 -25.34
CA VAL A 4 -2.23 6.67 -25.79
C VAL A 4 -2.21 6.77 -27.31
N LYS A 5 -2.61 5.69 -28.00
CA LYS A 5 -2.79 5.74 -29.45
C LYS A 5 -4.08 6.53 -29.73
N PRO A 6 -4.06 7.57 -30.58
CA PRO A 6 -5.28 8.25 -30.99
C PRO A 6 -6.16 7.27 -31.78
N ASN A 7 -7.48 7.42 -31.65
CA ASN A 7 -8.44 6.67 -32.44
C ASN A 7 -8.56 7.36 -33.81
N GLY A 8 -7.62 7.10 -34.73
CA GLY A 8 -7.58 7.75 -36.05
C GLY A 8 -6.17 7.76 -36.65
N GLU A 9 -6.00 8.45 -37.78
CA GLU A 9 -4.67 8.64 -38.38
C GLU A 9 -3.74 9.36 -37.40
N PRO A 10 -2.45 8.98 -37.35
CA PRO A 10 -1.48 9.59 -36.45
C PRO A 10 -1.21 11.04 -36.88
N THR A 11 -1.93 11.99 -36.28
CA THR A 11 -1.56 13.40 -36.38
C THR A 11 -0.37 13.64 -35.46
N ASN A 12 0.78 13.97 -36.05
CA ASN A 12 1.98 14.34 -35.31
C ASN A 12 1.79 15.74 -34.71
N ILE A 13 1.09 15.82 -33.58
CA ILE A 13 0.91 17.07 -32.83
C ILE A 13 2.29 17.48 -32.28
N THR A 14 2.81 18.59 -32.83
CA THR A 14 4.14 19.11 -32.47
C THR A 14 4.00 20.22 -31.42
N ALA A 15 4.96 20.37 -30.51
CA ALA A 15 4.90 21.37 -29.44
C ALA A 15 4.71 22.82 -29.94
N GLY A 16 5.17 23.15 -31.15
CA GLY A 16 4.97 24.46 -31.77
C GLY A 16 3.50 24.78 -32.07
N MET A 17 2.68 23.79 -32.41
CA MET A 17 1.24 23.96 -32.69
C MET A 17 0.44 24.31 -31.43
N LEU A 18 1.01 24.11 -30.24
CA LEU A 18 0.41 24.48 -28.96
C LEU A 18 0.77 25.90 -28.51
N GLN A 19 1.68 26.58 -29.21
CA GLN A 19 2.04 27.96 -28.89
C GLN A 19 1.03 28.95 -29.44
N ASP A 20 0.45 28.66 -30.62
CA ASP A 20 -0.61 29.47 -31.20
C ASP A 20 -1.96 29.22 -30.51
N GLU A 21 -2.71 30.28 -30.23
CA GLU A 21 -3.99 30.18 -29.51
C GLU A 21 -5.09 29.55 -30.37
N GLY A 22 -5.09 29.82 -31.67
CA GLY A 22 -6.10 29.33 -32.61
C GLY A 22 -6.00 27.82 -32.80
N GLU A 23 -4.81 27.33 -33.15
CA GLU A 23 -4.56 25.89 -33.32
C GLU A 23 -4.72 25.11 -32.02
N ARG A 24 -4.26 25.67 -30.90
CA ARG A 24 -4.40 25.03 -29.58
C ARG A 24 -5.86 24.82 -29.20
N ASN A 25 -6.72 25.82 -29.41
CA ASN A 25 -8.16 25.67 -29.16
C ASN A 25 -8.80 24.66 -30.10
N ALA A 26 -8.40 24.62 -31.37
CA ALA A 26 -8.86 23.60 -32.32
C ALA A 26 -8.47 22.18 -31.88
N ILE A 27 -7.24 21.99 -31.38
CA ILE A 27 -6.74 20.68 -30.89
C ILE A 27 -7.46 20.27 -29.59
N ILE A 28 -7.69 21.21 -28.67
CA ILE A 28 -8.39 20.94 -27.40
C ILE A 28 -9.86 20.54 -27.64
N ASN A 29 -10.50 21.19 -28.61
CA ASN A 29 -11.89 20.91 -28.99
C ASN A 29 -12.06 19.62 -29.79
N GLN A 30 -10.98 19.09 -30.38
CA GLN A 30 -10.98 17.78 -31.03
C GLN A 30 -10.88 16.63 -30.00
N GLU A 31 -11.49 15.48 -30.32
CA GLU A 31 -11.41 14.27 -29.46
C GLU A 31 -9.97 13.84 -29.17
N ASN A 32 -9.05 14.10 -30.10
CA ASN A 32 -7.62 13.82 -29.97
C ASN A 32 -6.99 14.56 -28.78
N GLY A 33 -7.32 15.85 -28.58
CA GLY A 33 -6.85 16.63 -27.45
C GLY A 33 -7.39 16.09 -26.13
N PHE A 34 -8.67 15.72 -26.09
CA PHE A 34 -9.27 15.11 -24.90
C PHE A 34 -8.64 13.76 -24.54
N GLN A 35 -8.34 12.93 -25.55
CA GLN A 35 -7.69 11.64 -25.38
C GLN A 35 -6.22 11.77 -24.93
N PHE A 36 -5.51 12.78 -25.43
CA PHE A 36 -4.19 13.15 -24.91
C PHE A 36 -4.24 13.55 -23.42
N MET A 37 -5.20 14.39 -23.03
CA MET A 37 -5.33 14.85 -21.65
C MET A 37 -5.58 13.71 -20.66
N ARG A 38 -6.22 12.60 -21.06
CA ARG A 38 -6.37 11.40 -20.22
C ARG A 38 -5.04 10.78 -19.79
N SER A 39 -3.96 11.02 -20.52
CA SER A 39 -2.62 10.51 -20.17
C SER A 39 -1.94 11.32 -19.06
N ILE A 40 -2.34 12.59 -18.89
CA ILE A 40 -1.81 13.51 -17.90
C ILE A 40 -2.54 13.27 -16.58
N ARG A 41 -1.78 12.91 -15.53
CA ARG A 41 -2.34 12.72 -14.19
C ARG A 41 -2.89 14.06 -13.68
N CYS A 42 -4.00 13.99 -12.94
CA CYS A 42 -4.71 15.16 -12.39
C CYS A 42 -5.39 16.07 -13.42
N SER A 43 -5.39 15.75 -14.71
CA SER A 43 -6.20 16.50 -15.69
C SER A 43 -7.70 16.23 -15.49
N PRO A 44 -8.59 17.18 -15.87
CA PRO A 44 -10.04 16.96 -15.81
C PRO A 44 -10.51 15.73 -16.61
N ALA A 45 -9.89 15.48 -17.77
CA ALA A 45 -10.17 14.32 -18.62
C ALA A 45 -9.70 13.00 -17.98
N TYR A 46 -8.60 13.02 -17.23
CA TYR A 46 -8.15 11.86 -16.44
C TYR A 46 -9.16 11.53 -15.33
N TRP A 47 -9.63 12.53 -14.59
CA TRP A 47 -10.59 12.32 -13.50
C TRP A 47 -11.97 11.86 -13.98
N SER A 48 -12.45 12.37 -15.12
CA SER A 48 -13.73 11.92 -15.68
C SER A 48 -13.67 10.44 -16.10
N LEU A 49 -12.55 10.01 -16.72
CA LEU A 49 -12.31 8.61 -17.05
C LEU A 49 -12.24 7.72 -15.79
N ARG A 50 -11.47 8.11 -14.77
CA ARG A 50 -11.36 7.32 -13.54
C ARG A 50 -12.69 7.21 -12.80
N ARG A 51 -13.51 8.27 -12.83
CA ARG A 51 -14.85 8.27 -12.25
C ARG A 51 -15.76 7.29 -12.97
N SER A 52 -15.74 7.25 -14.30
CA SER A 52 -16.59 6.31 -15.05
C SER A 52 -16.16 4.86 -14.84
N GLU A 53 -14.85 4.58 -14.82
CA GLU A 53 -14.29 3.28 -14.46
C GLU A 53 -14.73 2.84 -13.05
N LEU A 54 -14.65 3.74 -12.07
CA LEU A 54 -15.10 3.46 -10.70
C LEU A 54 -16.59 3.12 -10.66
N MET A 55 -17.43 3.89 -11.35
CA MET A 55 -18.86 3.61 -11.42
C MET A 55 -19.16 2.29 -12.14
N ALA A 56 -18.37 1.91 -13.15
CA ALA A 56 -18.49 0.62 -13.80
C ALA A 56 -18.13 -0.54 -12.85
N ILE A 57 -17.05 -0.40 -12.07
CA ILE A 57 -16.66 -1.37 -11.04
C ILE A 57 -17.78 -1.54 -10.01
N ILE A 58 -18.38 -0.43 -9.55
CA ILE A 58 -19.49 -0.44 -8.58
C ILE A 58 -20.72 -1.18 -9.15
N ARG A 59 -21.03 -0.98 -10.44
CA ARG A 59 -22.17 -1.66 -11.09
C ARG A 59 -21.92 -3.15 -11.31
N GLN A 60 -20.70 -3.53 -11.71
CA GLN A 60 -20.35 -4.91 -12.05
C GLN A 60 -20.09 -5.78 -10.82
N PHE A 61 -19.32 -5.28 -9.85
CA PHE A 61 -18.89 -6.05 -8.69
C PHE A 61 -19.70 -5.72 -7.41
N GLY A 62 -20.70 -4.85 -7.51
CA GLY A 62 -21.46 -4.37 -6.36
C GLY A 62 -20.66 -3.39 -5.50
N LYS A 63 -20.94 -3.33 -4.19
CA LYS A 63 -20.25 -2.39 -3.30
C LYS A 63 -18.74 -2.59 -3.41
N PRO A 64 -17.95 -1.52 -3.62
CA PRO A 64 -16.50 -1.68 -3.69
C PRO A 64 -16.03 -2.26 -2.37
N ARG A 65 -15.16 -3.28 -2.44
CA ARG A 65 -14.48 -3.84 -1.28
C ARG A 65 -13.38 -2.86 -0.87
N PHE A 66 -13.82 -1.77 -0.21
CA PHE A 66 -13.07 -0.71 0.47
C PHE A 66 -11.86 -0.10 -0.28
N PHE A 67 -12.02 1.12 -0.77
CA PHE A 67 -10.90 2.01 -1.04
C PHE A 67 -10.64 2.85 0.21
N ILE A 68 -9.61 2.50 0.98
CA ILE A 68 -9.20 3.26 2.16
C ILE A 68 -7.84 3.88 1.84
N THR A 69 -7.78 5.21 1.87
CA THR A 69 -6.52 5.95 1.77
C THR A 69 -6.00 6.18 3.18
N PHE A 70 -4.89 5.53 3.53
CA PHE A 70 -4.23 5.75 4.81
C PHE A 70 -3.31 6.96 4.74
N SER A 71 -3.47 7.86 5.69
CA SER A 71 -2.43 8.85 5.96
C SER A 71 -1.25 8.16 6.63
N ALA A 72 -0.02 8.58 6.32
CA ALA A 72 1.17 8.09 7.02
C ALA A 72 1.14 8.36 8.54
N ALA A 73 0.26 9.25 9.00
CA ALA A 73 0.03 9.55 10.40
C ALA A 73 -0.86 8.52 11.14
N GLU A 74 -1.51 7.59 10.42
CA GLU A 74 -2.34 6.54 11.03
C GLU A 74 -1.45 5.40 11.54
N MET A 75 -0.80 5.64 12.69
CA MET A 75 0.09 4.68 13.36
C MET A 75 -0.65 3.64 14.21
N GLU A 76 -1.96 3.82 14.44
CA GLU A 76 -2.78 2.93 15.26
C GLU A 76 -3.58 1.93 14.41
N TRP A 77 -2.93 0.83 14.03
CA TRP A 77 -3.56 -0.25 13.26
C TRP A 77 -4.63 -1.01 14.04
N TYR A 78 -4.60 -0.95 15.36
CA TYR A 78 -5.46 -1.78 16.20
C TYR A 78 -6.94 -1.34 16.21
N PRO A 79 -7.27 -0.06 16.52
CA PRO A 79 -8.65 0.42 16.38
C PRO A 79 -9.20 0.21 14.96
N PHE A 80 -8.33 0.31 13.96
CA PHE A 80 -8.67 0.07 12.57
C PHE A 80 -9.05 -1.39 12.28
N LEU A 81 -8.17 -2.34 12.62
CA LEU A 81 -8.44 -3.77 12.43
C LEU A 81 -9.67 -4.22 13.21
N TRP A 82 -9.87 -3.67 14.41
CA TRP A 82 -11.07 -3.89 15.21
C TRP A 82 -12.34 -3.43 14.49
N MET A 83 -12.31 -2.24 13.88
CA MET A 83 -13.44 -1.68 13.14
C MET A 83 -13.75 -2.50 11.87
N LEU A 84 -12.72 -2.97 11.16
CA LEU A 84 -12.92 -3.87 10.02
C LEU A 84 -13.56 -5.20 10.44
N ASP A 85 -13.09 -5.79 11.53
CA ASP A 85 -13.66 -7.04 12.06
C ASP A 85 -15.13 -6.84 12.49
N TYR A 86 -15.44 -5.70 13.13
CA TYR A 86 -16.80 -5.31 13.49
C TYR A 86 -17.74 -5.26 12.28
N ILE A 87 -17.32 -4.55 11.23
CA ILE A 87 -18.10 -4.39 9.99
C ILE A 87 -18.21 -5.74 9.27
N SER A 88 -17.13 -6.51 9.23
CA SER A 88 -17.12 -7.84 8.61
C SER A 88 -18.07 -8.83 9.28
N ARG A 89 -18.35 -8.66 10.57
CA ARG A 89 -19.26 -9.51 11.35
C ARG A 89 -20.71 -9.03 11.35
N GLY A 90 -21.02 -7.91 10.68
CA GLY A 90 -22.38 -7.38 10.61
C GLY A 90 -22.79 -6.59 11.85
N CYS A 91 -21.85 -5.91 12.51
CA CYS A 91 -22.10 -5.00 13.63
C CYS A 91 -22.88 -5.60 14.82
N PRO A 92 -22.32 -6.60 15.54
CA PRO A 92 -23.01 -7.20 16.68
C PRO A 92 -23.15 -6.23 17.87
N GLU A 93 -24.34 -6.20 18.49
CA GLU A 93 -24.71 -5.30 19.61
C GLU A 93 -23.71 -5.33 20.78
N ASN A 94 -23.12 -6.50 21.07
CA ASN A 94 -22.24 -6.75 22.21
C ASN A 94 -20.74 -6.76 21.87
N TYR A 95 -20.34 -6.09 20.80
CA TYR A 95 -18.93 -6.04 20.41
C TYR A 95 -18.12 -5.08 21.30
N LYS A 96 -17.45 -5.64 22.32
CA LYS A 96 -16.62 -4.84 23.23
C LYS A 96 -15.40 -4.29 22.49
N ARG A 97 -15.22 -2.97 22.58
CA ARG A 97 -13.96 -2.32 22.20
C ARG A 97 -12.90 -2.63 23.27
N PRO A 98 -11.74 -3.16 22.89
CA PRO A 98 -10.62 -3.37 23.79
C PRO A 98 -10.10 -2.03 24.33
N SER A 99 -9.75 -2.01 25.62
CA SER A 99 -9.18 -0.83 26.27
C SER A 99 -7.79 -0.52 25.69
N PRO A 100 -7.39 0.76 25.56
CA PRO A 100 -6.05 1.14 25.11
C PRO A 100 -4.91 0.44 25.88
N GLU A 101 -5.15 0.11 27.14
CA GLU A 101 -4.18 -0.59 27.99
C GLU A 101 -4.00 -2.06 27.59
N GLU A 102 -5.10 -2.75 27.27
CA GLU A 102 -5.09 -4.14 26.79
C GLU A 102 -4.35 -4.23 25.45
N VAL A 103 -4.56 -3.26 24.56
CA VAL A 103 -3.87 -3.15 23.27
C VAL A 103 -2.36 -2.99 23.46
N LYS A 104 -1.95 -2.10 24.37
CA LYS A 104 -0.53 -1.89 24.72
C LYS A 104 0.08 -3.13 25.33
N LEU A 105 -0.67 -3.90 26.12
CA LEU A 105 -0.19 -5.17 26.66
C LEU A 105 0.06 -6.18 25.55
N TRP A 106 -0.88 -6.34 24.59
CA TRP A 106 -0.72 -7.29 23.49
C TRP A 106 0.48 -6.98 22.60
N THR A 107 0.76 -5.69 22.34
CA THR A 107 1.96 -5.29 21.58
C THR A 107 3.25 -5.65 22.33
N LYS A 108 3.30 -5.41 23.64
CA LYS A 108 4.41 -5.84 24.51
C LYS A 108 4.56 -7.36 24.53
N GLU A 109 3.47 -8.11 24.63
CA GLU A 109 3.49 -9.57 24.64
C GLU A 109 3.94 -10.16 23.31
N LYS A 110 3.46 -9.62 22.18
CA LYS A 110 3.94 -10.04 20.85
C LYS A 110 5.43 -9.75 20.68
N LYS A 111 5.92 -8.61 21.17
CA LYS A 111 7.35 -8.28 21.18
C LYS A 111 8.15 -9.30 22.00
N LYS A 112 7.73 -9.56 23.24
CA LYS A 112 8.35 -10.59 24.11
C LYS A 112 8.29 -11.99 23.49
N LYS A 113 7.20 -12.35 22.81
CA LYS A 113 7.06 -13.66 22.14
C LYS A 113 7.98 -13.77 20.94
N LYS A 114 8.12 -12.69 20.15
CA LYS A 114 9.07 -12.60 19.04
C LYS A 114 10.50 -12.71 19.54
N GLU A 115 10.86 -12.01 20.62
CA GLU A 115 12.17 -12.10 21.27
C GLU A 115 12.46 -13.51 21.78
N ARG A 116 11.50 -14.15 22.45
CA ARG A 116 11.62 -15.56 22.88
C ARG A 116 11.79 -16.51 21.70
N LEU A 117 11.04 -16.32 20.62
CA LEU A 117 11.16 -17.14 19.41
C LEU A 117 12.50 -16.90 18.70
N ASN A 118 12.96 -15.65 18.66
CA ASN A 118 14.25 -15.29 18.10
C ASN A 118 15.37 -15.93 18.93
N SER A 119 15.33 -15.78 20.26
CA SER A 119 16.27 -16.45 21.19
C SER A 119 16.29 -17.97 20.99
N LYS A 120 15.12 -18.63 20.89
CA LYS A 120 15.05 -20.07 20.59
C LYS A 120 15.63 -20.42 19.22
N ARG A 121 15.40 -19.59 18.20
CA ARG A 121 16.02 -19.74 16.88
C ARG A 121 17.53 -19.61 16.96
N TRP A 122 18.05 -18.63 17.71
CA TRP A 122 19.48 -18.45 17.94
C TRP A 122 20.08 -19.64 18.70
N CYS A 123 19.41 -20.15 19.74
CA CYS A 123 19.86 -21.36 20.45
C CYS A 123 19.88 -22.59 19.52
N ASN A 124 18.84 -22.79 18.71
CA ASN A 124 18.80 -23.89 17.74
C ASN A 124 19.87 -23.73 16.64
N LEU A 125 20.03 -22.55 16.05
CA LEU A 125 21.08 -22.29 15.06
C LEU A 125 22.46 -22.51 15.66
N ARG A 126 22.70 -22.04 16.89
CA ARG A 126 23.97 -22.26 17.61
C ARG A 126 24.25 -23.74 17.82
N SER A 127 23.23 -24.54 18.17
CA SER A 127 23.39 -25.99 18.33
C SER A 127 23.64 -26.75 17.02
N ILE A 128 23.22 -26.19 15.88
CA ILE A 128 23.45 -26.76 14.54
C ILE A 128 24.84 -26.37 14.01
N LEU A 129 25.22 -25.11 14.20
CA LEU A 129 26.51 -24.55 13.72
C LEU A 129 27.69 -24.98 14.60
N PHE A 130 27.45 -25.23 15.89
CA PHE A 130 28.46 -25.67 16.86
C PHE A 130 27.91 -26.88 17.63
N PRO A 131 27.97 -28.09 17.04
CA PRO A 131 27.69 -29.30 17.79
C PRO A 131 28.75 -29.43 18.90
N LYS A 132 28.33 -29.81 20.12
CA LYS A 132 29.22 -29.97 21.27
C LYS A 132 30.34 -30.98 20.96
N GLY A 133 31.48 -30.49 20.51
CA GLY A 133 32.77 -31.17 20.47
C GLY A 133 33.64 -30.58 21.58
N GLU A 134 34.29 -31.46 22.34
CA GLU A 134 35.10 -31.16 23.52
C GLU A 134 36.24 -30.16 23.25
N GLY A 135 36.54 -29.32 24.25
CA GLY A 135 37.88 -28.75 24.42
C GLY A 135 38.06 -27.25 24.14
N SER A 136 38.02 -26.46 25.22
CA SER A 136 38.98 -25.37 25.52
C SER A 136 39.14 -24.11 24.63
N GLU A 137 38.19 -23.69 23.80
CA GLU A 137 38.28 -22.37 23.12
C GLU A 137 37.02 -21.48 23.20
N GLU A 138 36.02 -21.83 24.01
CA GLU A 138 34.72 -21.10 24.02
C GLU A 138 34.74 -19.70 24.67
N SER A 139 35.84 -19.28 25.29
CA SER A 139 35.95 -17.97 25.97
C SER A 139 36.33 -16.80 25.05
N PHE A 140 36.86 -17.05 23.84
CA PHE A 140 37.36 -15.97 22.97
C PHE A 140 36.34 -15.45 21.94
N ILE A 141 35.39 -16.27 21.48
CA ILE A 141 34.48 -15.88 20.38
C ILE A 141 33.25 -15.10 20.88
N LEU A 142 32.86 -15.26 22.15
CA LEU A 142 31.69 -14.56 22.72
C LEU A 142 31.89 -13.05 22.93
N THR A 143 33.13 -12.55 22.89
CA THR A 143 33.43 -11.12 23.07
C THR A 143 33.28 -10.30 21.78
N ILE A 144 33.28 -10.92 20.60
CA ILE A 144 33.28 -10.19 19.30
C ILE A 144 31.87 -9.78 18.84
N TRP A 145 30.79 -10.35 19.42
CA TRP A 145 29.40 -10.10 18.99
C TRP A 145 28.53 -9.40 20.06
N SER A 146 29.13 -8.59 20.93
CA SER A 146 28.41 -7.70 21.86
C SER A 146 28.54 -6.21 21.50
N PHE A 147 28.82 -5.88 20.23
CA PHE A 147 28.74 -4.52 19.68
C PHE A 147 27.62 -4.41 18.65
#